data_AF-A0A0D6LQF6-F1
#
_entry.id   AF-A0A0D6LQF6-F1
#
_cell.length_a   1.000
_cell.length_b   1.000
_cell.length_c   1.000
_cell.angle_alpha   90.00
_cell.angle_beta   90.00
_cell.angle_gamma   90.00
#
_symmetry.space_group_name_H-M   'P 1'
#
loop_
_entity.id
_entity.type
_entity.pdbx_description
1 polymer ?
#
loop_
_entity_poly.entity_id
_entity_poly.type
_entity_poly.pdbx_seq_one_letter_code
_entity_poly.pdbx_strand_id
1 'polypeptide(L)'
;MSAGCIGGEVNEEMLAALHGCKLIRSGGLIFTNTTGNITDLSSLQQILYLKGPLIIESTDFVVFEFLPRLEFIVNPEEGPGIRVNANPKLVFFELPKLRSLESTEEPKVVILENPNLVIGEKLSNFLRKLPDEQKNITAKQVTKEPQDLHSTSNTTEEGKSTMC
;
A
#
# COMPACT_ATOMS: atom_id res chain seq x y z
N MET A 1 12.88 8.07 -26.44
CA MET A 1 11.67 8.07 -25.60
C MET A 1 11.52 6.67 -25.04
N SER A 2 11.67 6.45 -23.72
CA SER A 2 11.35 5.13 -23.17
C SER A 2 9.83 4.96 -23.24
N ALA A 3 9.35 3.98 -23.99
CA ALA A 3 7.94 3.63 -23.98
C ALA A 3 7.56 3.23 -22.54
N GLY A 4 6.73 4.04 -21.88
CA GLY A 4 6.13 3.66 -20.60
C GLY A 4 4.97 2.70 -20.81
N CYS A 5 4.64 1.90 -19.79
CA CYS A 5 3.56 0.93 -19.84
C CYS A 5 2.22 1.58 -19.49
N ILE A 6 1.14 0.95 -19.92
CA ILE A 6 -0.21 1.38 -19.60
C ILE A 6 -0.64 0.73 -18.28
N GLY A 7 -1.14 1.59 -17.40
CA GLY A 7 -1.75 1.27 -16.11
C GLY A 7 -3.24 0.97 -16.24
N GLY A 8 -3.92 0.77 -15.10
CA GLY A 8 -5.34 0.51 -15.02
C GLY A 8 -5.71 -0.50 -13.94
N GLU A 9 -6.85 -1.16 -14.13
CA GLU A 9 -7.29 -2.28 -13.29
C GLU A 9 -6.31 -3.44 -13.36
N VAL A 10 -5.85 -3.89 -12.19
CA VAL A 10 -4.83 -4.93 -12.10
C VAL A 10 -5.45 -6.30 -12.31
N ASN A 11 -5.08 -6.93 -13.43
CA ASN A 11 -5.42 -8.28 -13.81
C ASN A 11 -4.21 -8.99 -14.46
N GLU A 12 -4.32 -10.28 -14.77
CA GLU A 12 -3.22 -11.08 -15.32
C GLU A 12 -2.70 -10.54 -16.65
N GLU A 13 -3.58 -10.07 -17.53
CA GLU A 13 -3.22 -9.51 -18.84
C GLU A 13 -2.36 -8.25 -18.67
N MET A 14 -2.80 -7.33 -17.80
CA MET A 14 -2.06 -6.12 -17.47
C MET A 14 -0.70 -6.48 -16.86
N LEU A 15 -0.67 -7.39 -15.89
CA LEU A 15 0.57 -7.78 -15.20
C LEU A 15 1.59 -8.40 -16.16
N ALA A 16 1.14 -9.19 -17.15
CA ALA A 16 1.99 -9.72 -18.21
C ALA A 16 2.58 -8.59 -19.10
N ALA A 17 1.79 -7.56 -19.39
CA ALA A 17 2.24 -6.39 -20.16
C ALA A 17 3.21 -5.47 -19.38
N LEU A 18 3.31 -5.61 -18.05
CA LEU A 18 4.22 -4.85 -17.20
C LEU A 18 5.61 -5.48 -17.04
N HIS A 19 5.92 -6.59 -17.72
CA HIS A 19 7.22 -7.25 -17.57
C HIS A 19 8.38 -6.31 -17.90
N GLY A 20 9.29 -6.11 -16.92
CA GLY A 20 10.44 -5.20 -17.05
C GLY A 20 10.09 -3.70 -17.03
N CYS A 21 8.83 -3.36 -16.75
CA CYS A 21 8.38 -1.98 -16.72
C CYS A 21 8.93 -1.21 -15.52
N LYS A 22 9.31 0.05 -15.76
CA LYS A 22 9.77 0.98 -14.71
C LYS A 22 8.87 2.20 -14.56
N LEU A 23 8.09 2.52 -15.59
CA LEU A 23 7.24 3.70 -15.68
C LEU A 23 5.87 3.27 -16.19
N ILE A 24 4.84 3.46 -15.37
CA ILE A 24 3.45 3.47 -15.83
C ILE A 24 3.12 4.89 -16.28
N ARG A 25 2.79 5.07 -17.56
CA ARG A 25 2.64 6.41 -18.17
C ARG A 25 1.21 6.98 -18.11
N SER A 26 0.22 6.17 -17.76
CA SER A 26 -1.18 6.56 -17.62
C SER A 26 -1.99 5.44 -16.97
N GLY A 27 -3.18 5.73 -16.44
CA GLY A 27 -4.14 4.73 -15.94
C GLY A 27 -3.91 4.24 -14.51
N GLY A 28 -2.73 4.50 -13.93
CA GLY A 28 -2.46 4.15 -12.54
C GLY A 28 -2.34 2.65 -12.26
N LEU A 29 -2.52 2.28 -11.00
CA LEU A 29 -2.62 0.89 -10.53
C LEU A 29 -3.88 0.79 -9.67
N ILE A 30 -4.87 0.04 -10.14
CA ILE A 30 -6.20 0.00 -9.54
C ILE A 30 -6.51 -1.44 -9.12
N PHE A 31 -6.53 -1.68 -7.81
CA PHE A 31 -6.94 -2.92 -7.19
C PHE A 31 -8.33 -2.72 -6.58
N THR A 32 -9.37 -3.20 -7.24
CA THR A 32 -10.76 -3.07 -6.78
C THR A 32 -11.42 -4.44 -6.73
N ASN A 33 -12.14 -4.74 -5.65
CA ASN A 33 -12.85 -6.01 -5.46
C ASN A 33 -11.97 -7.25 -5.67
N THR A 34 -10.66 -7.12 -5.41
CA THR A 34 -9.70 -8.18 -5.65
C THR A 34 -9.80 -9.20 -4.52
N THR A 35 -10.37 -10.36 -4.85
CA THR A 35 -10.54 -11.50 -3.94
C THR A 35 -9.83 -12.72 -4.53
N GLY A 36 -9.12 -13.49 -3.72
CA GLY A 36 -8.37 -14.66 -4.20
C GLY A 36 -7.06 -14.34 -4.94
N ASN A 37 -6.37 -15.42 -5.35
CA ASN A 37 -4.97 -15.42 -5.74
C ASN A 37 -4.67 -14.66 -7.05
N ILE A 38 -4.40 -13.35 -7.01
CA ILE A 38 -3.44 -12.80 -7.97
C ILE A 38 -2.09 -13.39 -7.59
N THR A 39 -1.70 -14.49 -8.24
CA THR A 39 -0.56 -15.32 -7.82
C THR A 39 0.79 -14.67 -8.09
N ASP A 40 0.86 -13.76 -9.06
CA ASP A 40 2.12 -13.16 -9.47
C ASP A 40 2.03 -11.64 -9.65
N LEU A 41 2.53 -10.90 -8.67
CA LEU A 41 2.69 -9.45 -8.69
C LEU A 41 4.16 -9.04 -8.94
N SER A 42 5.02 -9.96 -9.38
CA SER A 42 6.45 -9.72 -9.54
C SER A 42 6.78 -8.61 -10.56
N SER A 43 5.94 -8.43 -11.58
CA SER A 43 6.08 -7.36 -12.56
C SER A 43 6.00 -5.96 -11.95
N LEU A 44 5.30 -5.82 -10.82
CA LEU A 44 5.18 -4.54 -10.09
C LEU A 44 6.46 -4.17 -9.34
N GLN A 45 7.34 -5.14 -9.04
CA GLN A 45 8.53 -4.91 -8.22
C GLN A 45 9.55 -3.96 -8.84
N GLN A 46 9.49 -3.74 -10.17
CA GLN A 46 10.41 -2.86 -10.90
C GLN A 46 9.88 -1.44 -11.12
N ILE A 47 8.60 -1.20 -10.82
CA ILE A 47 7.96 0.10 -11.02
C ILE A 47 8.63 1.14 -10.12
N LEU A 48 9.14 2.20 -10.74
CA LEU A 48 9.77 3.35 -10.10
C LEU A 48 8.87 4.59 -10.14
N TYR A 49 8.11 4.74 -11.23
CA TYR A 49 7.28 5.90 -11.52
C TYR A 49 5.87 5.47 -11.89
N LEU A 50 4.88 6.10 -11.25
CA LEU A 50 3.46 5.90 -11.52
C LEU A 50 2.84 7.23 -11.96
N LYS A 51 2.35 7.30 -13.20
CA LYS A 51 1.49 8.38 -13.66
C LYS A 51 0.03 7.90 -13.67
N GLY A 52 -0.76 8.44 -12.75
CA GLY A 52 -2.10 7.98 -12.40
C GLY A 52 -2.19 7.59 -10.92
N PRO A 53 -3.38 7.22 -10.44
CA PRO A 53 -3.61 6.94 -9.03
C PRO A 53 -3.12 5.54 -8.63
N LEU A 54 -2.82 5.36 -7.34
CA LEU A 54 -2.74 4.04 -6.70
C LEU A 54 -4.01 3.83 -5.88
N ILE A 55 -4.86 2.89 -6.32
CA ILE A 55 -6.16 2.61 -5.70
C ILE A 55 -6.14 1.17 -5.17
N ILE A 56 -6.49 0.99 -3.90
CA ILE A 56 -6.61 -0.30 -3.22
C ILE A 56 -7.94 -0.29 -2.46
N GLU A 57 -8.96 -0.91 -3.03
CA GLU A 57 -10.32 -0.87 -2.50
C GLU A 57 -11.01 -2.22 -2.47
N SER A 58 -11.68 -2.50 -1.34
CA SER A 58 -12.49 -3.71 -1.18
C SER A 58 -11.70 -4.98 -1.52
N THR A 59 -10.42 -5.02 -1.16
CA THR A 59 -9.54 -6.17 -1.42
C THR A 59 -9.42 -7.07 -0.18
N ASP A 60 -9.07 -8.33 -0.44
CA ASP A 60 -8.76 -9.31 0.60
C ASP A 60 -7.25 -9.37 0.95
N PHE A 61 -6.47 -8.38 0.52
CA PHE A 61 -5.05 -8.32 0.83
C PHE A 61 -4.82 -8.21 2.34
N VAL A 62 -3.87 -9.00 2.83
CA VAL A 62 -3.42 -8.94 4.23
C VAL A 62 -2.23 -7.98 4.36
N VAL A 63 -1.28 -8.07 3.41
CA VAL A 63 -0.07 -7.25 3.38
C VAL A 63 0.09 -6.68 1.97
N PHE A 64 0.40 -5.38 1.89
CA PHE A 64 0.71 -4.71 0.63
C PHE A 64 2.15 -4.21 0.65
N GLU A 65 3.04 -4.94 -0.04
CA GLU A 65 4.48 -4.65 -0.15
C GLU A 65 5.05 -4.87 -1.57
N PHE A 66 4.18 -5.05 -2.57
CA PHE A 66 4.60 -5.42 -3.93
C PHE A 66 5.07 -4.25 -4.82
N LEU A 67 5.17 -3.03 -4.26
CA LEU A 67 5.76 -1.85 -4.91
C LEU A 67 7.04 -1.35 -4.18
N PRO A 68 8.04 -2.22 -3.91
CA PRO A 68 9.20 -1.89 -3.06
C PRO A 68 10.13 -0.83 -3.66
N ARG A 69 9.96 -0.49 -4.93
CA ARG A 69 10.81 0.47 -5.67
C ARG A 69 10.06 1.74 -6.08
N LEU A 70 8.76 1.84 -5.82
CA LEU A 70 7.99 3.00 -6.26
C LEU A 70 8.49 4.26 -5.54
N GLU A 71 8.99 5.23 -6.32
CA GLU A 71 9.59 6.47 -5.81
C GLU A 71 8.69 7.68 -6.06
N PHE A 72 7.91 7.67 -7.14
CA PHE A 72 7.13 8.83 -7.59
C PHE A 72 5.73 8.43 -8.01
N ILE A 73 4.73 9.14 -7.47
CA ILE A 73 3.34 9.09 -7.92
C ILE A 73 2.96 10.49 -8.36
N VAL A 74 2.48 10.61 -9.61
CA VAL A 74 1.92 11.84 -10.16
C VAL A 74 0.55 11.49 -10.70
N ASN A 75 -0.51 11.92 -10.03
CA ASN A 75 -1.87 11.74 -10.49
C ASN A 75 -2.37 13.01 -11.20
N PRO A 76 -2.44 13.02 -12.55
CA PRO A 76 -3.01 14.13 -13.29
C PRO A 76 -4.54 14.04 -13.43
N GLU A 77 -5.15 12.96 -12.92
CA GLU A 77 -6.59 12.68 -12.99
C GLU A 77 -7.28 13.20 -11.71
N GLU A 78 -8.62 13.31 -11.74
CA GLU A 78 -9.41 13.72 -10.56
C GLU A 78 -9.22 12.73 -9.40
N GLY A 79 -9.29 13.23 -8.17
CA GLY A 79 -9.16 12.45 -6.95
C GLY A 79 -7.75 12.32 -6.36
N PRO A 80 -7.60 11.49 -5.31
CA PRO A 80 -6.33 11.31 -4.60
C PRO A 80 -5.32 10.51 -5.43
N GLY A 81 -4.03 10.82 -5.26
CA GLY A 81 -2.97 10.00 -5.86
C GLY A 81 -2.76 8.66 -5.14
N ILE A 82 -3.13 8.56 -3.86
CA ILE A 82 -3.18 7.29 -3.11
C ILE A 82 -4.54 7.16 -2.44
N ARG A 83 -5.24 6.06 -2.72
CA ARG A 83 -6.50 5.68 -2.07
C ARG A 83 -6.44 4.25 -1.57
N VAL A 84 -6.62 4.08 -0.25
CA VAL A 84 -6.69 2.77 0.40
C VAL A 84 -7.96 2.74 1.23
N ASN A 85 -9.01 2.09 0.71
CA ASN A 85 -10.33 2.16 1.33
C ASN A 85 -10.98 0.78 1.50
N ALA A 86 -11.68 0.58 2.62
CA ALA A 86 -12.53 -0.59 2.84
C ALA A 86 -11.81 -1.95 2.65
N ASN A 87 -10.56 -2.08 3.12
CA ASN A 87 -9.81 -3.35 3.09
C ASN A 87 -9.78 -3.95 4.52
N PRO A 88 -10.80 -4.73 4.94
CA PRO A 88 -10.94 -5.17 6.33
C PRO A 88 -9.84 -6.13 6.81
N LYS A 89 -9.22 -6.87 5.88
CA LYS A 89 -8.15 -7.83 6.16
C LYS A 89 -6.74 -7.21 6.08
N LEU A 90 -6.62 -5.98 5.57
CA LEU A 90 -5.32 -5.34 5.37
C LEU A 90 -4.74 -4.91 6.71
N VAL A 91 -3.63 -5.55 7.07
CA VAL A 91 -2.91 -5.27 8.33
C VAL A 91 -1.66 -4.45 8.11
N PHE A 92 -1.07 -4.46 6.92
CA PHE A 92 0.18 -3.74 6.65
C PHE A 92 0.23 -3.12 5.25
N PHE A 93 0.62 -1.85 5.18
CA PHE A 93 0.84 -1.12 3.93
C PHE A 93 2.12 -0.28 4.03
N GLU A 94 3.01 -0.44 3.05
CA GLU A 94 4.27 0.28 2.98
C GLU A 94 4.63 0.62 1.52
N LEU A 95 5.20 1.80 1.33
CA LEU A 95 5.79 2.25 0.07
C LEU A 95 7.20 2.77 0.38
N PRO A 96 8.17 1.86 0.55
CA PRO A 96 9.38 2.14 1.32
C PRO A 96 10.34 3.11 0.63
N LYS A 97 10.11 3.43 -0.64
CA LYS A 97 10.93 4.37 -1.42
C LYS A 97 10.16 5.59 -1.91
N LEU A 98 8.91 5.77 -1.49
CA LEU A 98 8.10 6.91 -1.93
C LEU A 98 8.78 8.23 -1.51
N ARG A 99 9.03 9.08 -2.50
CA ARG A 99 9.73 10.37 -2.33
C ARG A 99 8.88 11.56 -2.72
N SER A 100 7.99 11.40 -3.71
CA SER A 100 7.08 12.45 -4.14
C SER A 100 5.70 11.89 -4.42
N LEU A 101 4.69 12.69 -4.06
CA LEU A 101 3.30 12.49 -4.38
C LEU A 101 2.72 13.82 -4.85
N GLU A 102 2.28 13.83 -6.10
CA GLU A 102 1.58 14.96 -6.70
C GLU A 102 0.19 14.48 -7.13
N SER A 103 -0.84 15.26 -6.78
CA SER A 103 -2.20 15.10 -7.28
C SER A 103 -2.76 16.48 -7.57
N THR A 104 -3.65 16.58 -8.55
CA THR A 104 -4.32 17.84 -8.90
C THR A 104 -5.38 18.26 -7.89
N GLU A 105 -5.86 17.33 -7.07
CA GLU A 105 -6.91 17.54 -6.09
C GLU A 105 -6.49 17.17 -4.67
N GLU A 106 -7.16 17.81 -3.69
CA GLU A 106 -7.01 17.53 -2.28
C GLU A 106 -8.24 16.79 -1.73
N PRO A 107 -8.06 15.81 -0.81
CA PRO A 107 -6.78 15.35 -0.27
C PRO A 107 -6.01 14.45 -1.26
N LYS A 108 -4.67 14.57 -1.30
CA LYS A 108 -3.81 13.68 -2.12
C LYS A 108 -3.78 12.24 -1.64
N VAL A 109 -4.00 12.01 -0.34
CA VAL A 109 -3.98 10.68 0.29
C VAL A 109 -5.29 10.45 1.04
N VAL A 110 -5.95 9.34 0.73
CA VAL A 110 -7.13 8.87 1.46
C VAL A 110 -6.88 7.45 1.94
N ILE A 111 -6.88 7.23 3.25
CA ILE A 111 -6.74 5.91 3.87
C ILE A 111 -7.85 5.76 4.91
N LEU A 112 -8.96 5.12 4.54
CA LEU A 112 -10.16 5.04 5.38
C LEU A 112 -10.69 3.60 5.44
N GLU A 113 -11.43 3.28 6.50
CA GLU A 113 -12.16 2.00 6.60
C GLU A 113 -11.25 0.75 6.54
N ASN A 114 -10.01 0.86 7.04
CA ASN A 114 -9.07 -0.26 7.17
C ASN A 114 -8.77 -0.51 8.67
N PRO A 115 -9.65 -1.21 9.42
CA PRO A 115 -9.68 -1.22 10.89
C PRO A 115 -8.41 -1.76 11.56
N ASN A 116 -7.70 -2.68 10.90
CA ASN A 116 -6.49 -3.31 11.42
C ASN A 116 -5.21 -2.77 10.77
N LEU A 117 -5.31 -1.77 9.88
CA LEU A 117 -4.20 -1.32 9.08
C LEU A 117 -3.15 -0.60 9.94
N VAL A 118 -1.92 -1.07 9.76
CA VAL A 118 -0.69 -0.45 10.23
C VAL A 118 0.09 0.09 9.02
N ILE A 119 0.38 1.39 9.03
CA ILE A 119 1.23 2.02 8.02
C ILE A 119 2.68 1.89 8.43
N GLY A 120 3.50 1.32 7.54
CA GLY A 120 4.93 1.14 7.77
C GLY A 120 5.68 2.46 8.01
N GLU A 121 6.85 2.36 8.65
CA GLU A 121 7.59 3.51 9.17
C GLU A 121 7.98 4.51 8.07
N LYS A 122 8.41 4.02 6.90
CA LYS A 122 8.92 4.91 5.84
C LYS A 122 7.78 5.70 5.22
N LEU A 123 6.66 5.05 4.94
CA LEU A 123 5.45 5.71 4.47
C LEU A 123 4.87 6.63 5.55
N SER A 124 4.84 6.24 6.84
CA SER A 124 4.42 7.15 7.93
C SER A 124 5.29 8.40 7.98
N ASN A 125 6.62 8.26 7.85
CA ASN A 125 7.56 9.38 7.80
C ASN A 125 7.32 10.30 6.60
N PHE A 126 6.93 9.75 5.44
CA PHE A 126 6.53 10.52 4.28
C PHE A 126 5.22 11.27 4.53
N LEU A 127 4.17 10.57 4.97
CA LEU A 127 2.83 11.13 5.20
C LEU A 127 2.80 12.22 6.27
N ARG A 128 3.68 12.15 7.27
CA ARG A 128 3.80 13.21 8.31
C ARG A 128 4.30 14.53 7.76
N LYS A 129 5.04 14.52 6.64
CA LYS A 129 5.53 15.73 5.97
C LYS A 129 4.47 16.38 5.08
N LEU A 130 3.39 15.65 4.75
CA LEU A 130 2.27 16.22 4.02
C LEU A 130 1.41 17.09 4.97
N PRO A 131 0.97 18.28 4.53
CA PRO A 131 0.01 19.08 5.27
C PRO A 131 -1.29 18.30 5.56
N ASP A 132 -1.98 18.64 6.65
CA ASP A 132 -3.15 17.89 7.10
C ASP A 132 -4.31 17.99 6.11
N GLU A 133 -4.47 19.10 5.40
CA GLU A 133 -5.44 19.25 4.31
C GLU A 133 -5.18 18.32 3.13
N GLN A 134 -3.95 17.81 2.98
CA GLN A 134 -3.57 16.91 1.88
C GLN A 134 -3.77 15.43 2.21
N LYS A 135 -4.24 15.10 3.41
CA LYS A 135 -4.40 13.72 3.84
C LYS A 135 -5.64 13.52 4.69
N ASN A 136 -6.38 12.45 4.40
CA ASN A 136 -7.49 11.98 5.21
C ASN A 136 -7.23 10.51 5.60
N ILE A 137 -6.76 10.29 6.82
CA ILE A 137 -6.21 9.00 7.26
C ILE A 137 -6.84 8.56 8.58
N THR A 138 -7.43 7.37 8.60
CA THR A 138 -7.90 6.65 9.79
C THR A 138 -7.19 5.29 9.88
N ALA A 139 -5.90 5.32 10.22
CA ALA A 139 -5.07 4.11 10.35
C ALA A 139 -4.06 4.26 11.50
N LYS A 140 -3.58 3.13 12.04
CA LYS A 140 -2.53 3.13 13.06
C LYS A 140 -1.19 3.36 12.37
N GLN A 141 -0.43 4.36 12.82
CA GLN A 141 0.93 4.60 12.32
C GLN A 141 1.95 3.96 13.26
N VAL A 142 2.94 3.25 12.70
CA VAL A 142 4.04 2.70 13.50
C VAL A 142 4.88 3.84 14.06
N THR A 143 5.11 3.82 15.38
CA THR A 143 6.01 4.75 16.06
C THR A 143 7.40 4.16 16.35
N LYS A 144 7.64 2.85 16.12
CA LYS A 144 8.95 2.16 16.27
C LYS A 144 9.10 0.91 15.39
N GLU A 145 10.31 0.67 14.88
CA GLU A 145 10.75 -0.38 13.93
C GLU A 145 10.16 -1.80 14.16
N PRO A 146 9.79 -2.56 13.10
CA PRO A 146 9.26 -3.91 13.24
C PRO A 146 10.39 -4.94 13.38
N GLN A 147 10.95 -5.07 14.59
CA GLN A 147 11.72 -6.26 14.99
C GLN A 147 10.92 -7.23 15.87
N ASP A 148 9.70 -6.86 16.30
CA ASP A 148 8.95 -7.64 17.29
C ASP A 148 7.77 -8.46 16.70
N LEU A 149 7.60 -8.49 15.38
CA LEU A 149 6.48 -9.25 14.77
C LEU A 149 6.76 -10.77 14.67
N HIS A 150 7.95 -11.24 15.04
CA HIS A 150 8.32 -12.65 15.09
C HIS A 150 8.78 -13.07 16.50
N SER A 151 7.97 -12.89 17.53
CA SER A 151 8.11 -13.65 18.78
C SER A 151 6.89 -13.52 19.67
N THR A 152 5.87 -14.35 19.42
CA THR A 152 5.01 -14.84 20.51
C THR A 152 4.72 -16.31 20.27
N SER A 153 5.64 -17.16 20.70
CA SER A 153 5.32 -18.55 21.07
C SER A 153 5.71 -18.74 22.53
N ASN A 154 4.73 -19.22 23.28
CA ASN A 154 4.83 -20.00 24.51
C ASN A 154 4.67 -19.28 25.86
N THR A 155 3.42 -19.46 26.36
CA THR A 155 3.03 -20.01 27.66
C THR A 155 3.43 -19.30 28.94
N THR A 156 2.42 -18.93 29.72
CA THR A 156 2.27 -19.42 31.11
C THR A 156 0.78 -19.42 31.45
N GLU A 157 0.19 -20.61 31.62
CA GLU A 157 -1.07 -20.78 32.35
C GLU A 157 -0.82 -20.57 33.85
N GLU A 158 -1.72 -19.84 34.50
CA GLU A 158 -1.85 -19.76 35.96
C GLU A 158 -2.32 -21.10 36.54
N GLY A 159 -1.92 -21.43 37.78
CA GLY A 159 -2.58 -22.52 38.51
C GLY A 159 -1.89 -23.06 39.75
N LYS A 160 -1.83 -22.25 40.80
CA LYS A 160 -1.46 -22.63 42.18
C LYS A 160 -2.44 -23.67 42.75
N SER A 161 -1.95 -24.78 43.32
CA SER A 161 -2.61 -25.47 44.46
C SER A 161 -1.66 -26.36 45.27
N THR A 162 -2.01 -26.49 46.54
CA THR A 162 -1.19 -26.71 47.75
C THR A 162 -1.11 -28.20 48.18
N MET A 163 -0.06 -28.53 48.94
CA MET A 163 0.14 -29.63 49.93
C MET A 163 -0.59 -30.97 49.77
N CYS A 164 0.18 -32.07 49.79
CA CYS A 164 0.37 -32.97 50.95
C CYS A 164 1.67 -33.76 50.76
#